data_AF-A0A2T0GRE6-F1
#
_entry.id   AF-A0A2T0GRE6-F1
#
_cell.length_a   1.000
_cell.length_b   1.000
_cell.length_c   1.000
_cell.angle_alpha   90.00
_cell.angle_beta   90.00
_cell.angle_gamma   90.00
#
_symmetry.space_group_name_H-M   'P 1'
#
loop_
_entity.id
_entity.type
_entity.pdbx_description
1 polymer ?
#
loop_
_entity_poly.entity_id
_entity_poly.type
_entity_poly.pdbx_seq_one_letter_code
_entity_poly.pdbx_strand_id
1 'polypeptide(L)'
;MFTTTKATGQVGTSGPVEFIPTLREGADQPAAMRVSMSIDISLEDAAGALWILVTEGTELSELDDEQFVHTMVLETLFAEGGNRVAAAREEMNEQEPGTFEAHTAHALRSIVARLYGTGPQNTPRQCRTGGLEVAR
;
A
#
# COMPACT_ATOMS: atom_id res chain seq x y z
N MET A 1 -1.50 -12.67 -46.44
CA MET A 1 -0.57 -11.96 -45.55
C MET A 1 -1.32 -11.64 -44.27
N PHE A 2 -0.78 -12.01 -43.11
CA PHE A 2 -1.32 -11.60 -41.82
C PHE A 2 -0.50 -10.43 -41.29
N THR A 3 -1.17 -9.36 -40.86
CA THR A 3 -0.53 -8.17 -40.31
C THR A 3 -0.37 -8.36 -38.80
N THR A 4 0.86 -8.37 -38.29
CA THR A 4 1.12 -8.57 -36.86
C THR A 4 0.83 -7.28 -36.09
N THR A 5 -0.24 -7.27 -35.29
CA THR A 5 -0.59 -6.13 -34.42
C THR A 5 0.51 -5.89 -33.38
N LYS A 6 0.95 -4.65 -33.20
CA LYS A 6 1.81 -4.27 -32.08
C LYS A 6 0.99 -3.66 -30.94
N ALA A 7 1.31 -4.04 -29.71
CA ALA A 7 0.89 -3.34 -28.50
C ALA A 7 2.04 -2.40 -28.10
N THR A 8 1.80 -1.41 -27.27
CA THR A 8 2.88 -0.55 -26.77
C THR A 8 2.65 -0.22 -25.30
N GLY A 9 3.71 0.08 -24.57
CA GLY A 9 3.65 0.54 -23.18
C GLY A 9 4.71 1.60 -22.94
N GLN A 10 4.36 2.62 -22.17
CA GLN A 10 5.22 3.77 -21.90
C GLN A 10 5.69 3.67 -20.44
N VAL A 11 7.01 3.67 -20.22
CA VAL A 11 7.61 3.48 -18.89
C VAL A 11 8.29 4.78 -18.49
N GLY A 12 7.64 5.56 -17.62
CA GLY A 12 8.15 6.85 -17.16
C GLY A 12 8.54 7.77 -18.32
N THR A 13 9.74 8.35 -18.24
CA THR A 13 10.29 9.27 -19.24
C THR A 13 10.96 8.59 -20.44
N SER A 14 11.05 7.25 -20.46
CA SER A 14 11.86 6.50 -21.44
C SER A 14 11.22 6.37 -22.85
N GLY A 15 10.02 6.91 -23.06
CA GLY A 15 9.32 6.83 -24.33
C GLY A 15 8.54 5.52 -24.55
N PRO A 16 7.91 5.34 -25.72
CA PRO A 16 7.09 4.17 -26.00
C PRO A 16 7.93 2.93 -26.30
N VAL A 17 7.66 1.85 -25.57
CA VAL A 17 8.16 0.49 -25.86
C VAL A 17 7.11 -0.25 -26.67
N GLU A 18 7.49 -0.88 -27.78
CA GLU A 18 6.58 -1.76 -28.52
C GLU A 18 6.64 -3.22 -28.05
N PHE A 19 5.50 -3.89 -28.13
CA PHE A 19 5.20 -5.29 -27.84
C PHE A 19 4.32 -5.83 -28.99
N ILE A 20 3.93 -7.11 -28.95
CA ILE A 20 2.99 -7.71 -29.91
C ILE A 20 2.04 -8.59 -29.08
N PRO A 21 0.73 -8.28 -28.99
CA PRO A 21 -0.19 -9.04 -28.15
C PRO A 21 -0.70 -10.25 -28.92
N THR A 22 -0.85 -11.33 -28.19
CA THR A 22 -1.43 -12.59 -28.62
C THR A 22 -2.72 -12.86 -27.81
N LEU A 23 -3.64 -13.73 -28.25
CA LEU A 23 -5.04 -13.87 -27.72
C LEU A 23 -5.24 -15.11 -26.82
N ARG A 24 -6.29 -15.22 -25.98
CA ARG A 24 -6.31 -16.27 -24.92
C ARG A 24 -6.75 -17.65 -25.43
N GLU A 25 -5.79 -18.58 -25.40
CA GLU A 25 -5.96 -20.02 -25.56
C GLU A 25 -6.94 -20.57 -24.49
N GLY A 26 -8.23 -20.72 -24.83
CA GLY A 26 -9.11 -21.75 -24.25
C GLY A 26 -9.63 -22.82 -25.23
N ALA A 27 -9.14 -22.99 -26.47
CA ALA A 27 -7.72 -22.91 -26.84
C ALA A 27 -7.49 -22.72 -28.35
N ASP A 28 -7.60 -21.46 -28.83
CA ASP A 28 -7.18 -21.09 -30.20
C ASP A 28 -6.27 -19.81 -30.29
N GLN A 29 -5.45 -19.57 -29.25
CA GLN A 29 -4.09 -18.94 -29.22
C GLN A 29 -3.81 -17.40 -29.20
N PRO A 30 -2.60 -16.97 -28.69
CA PRO A 30 -1.86 -17.47 -27.49
C PRO A 30 -1.33 -16.39 -26.46
N ALA A 31 -2.09 -16.05 -25.41
CA ALA A 31 -2.17 -14.69 -24.82
C ALA A 31 -0.99 -14.00 -24.07
N ALA A 32 -0.96 -12.66 -24.15
CA ALA A 32 0.01 -11.78 -23.50
C ALA A 32 -0.59 -10.72 -22.54
N MET A 33 -0.10 -10.69 -21.29
CA MET A 33 -0.31 -9.60 -20.34
C MET A 33 1.04 -9.25 -19.68
N ARG A 34 1.52 -8.02 -19.90
CA ARG A 34 2.70 -7.47 -19.19
C ARG A 34 2.29 -6.13 -18.61
N VAL A 35 2.18 -6.09 -17.30
CA VAL A 35 1.85 -4.89 -16.55
C VAL A 35 3.02 -4.60 -15.63
N SER A 36 3.80 -3.57 -15.98
CA SER A 36 4.87 -3.03 -15.14
C SER A 36 4.47 -1.59 -14.86
N MET A 37 3.89 -1.36 -13.68
CA MET A 37 3.49 -0.04 -13.24
C MET A 37 4.24 0.32 -11.97
N SER A 38 4.79 1.54 -11.94
CA SER A 38 5.18 2.19 -10.69
C SER A 38 3.99 3.04 -10.28
N ILE A 39 3.28 2.63 -9.23
CA ILE A 39 2.31 3.50 -8.56
C ILE A 39 3.06 4.13 -7.40
N ASP A 40 3.18 5.46 -7.41
CA ASP A 40 3.63 6.20 -6.25
C ASP A 40 2.48 6.23 -5.23
N ILE A 41 2.62 5.46 -4.15
CA ILE A 41 1.68 5.42 -3.03
C ILE A 41 2.26 6.19 -1.84
N SER A 42 1.42 6.95 -1.15
CA SER A 42 1.78 7.56 0.14
C SER A 42 1.56 6.58 1.29
N LEU A 43 2.15 6.88 2.45
CA LEU A 43 1.84 6.15 3.69
C LEU A 43 0.36 6.28 4.06
N GLU A 44 -0.31 7.39 3.73
CA GLU A 44 -1.76 7.50 3.94
C GLU A 44 -2.55 6.61 2.98
N ASP A 45 -2.08 6.30 1.77
CA ASP A 45 -2.74 5.36 0.86
C ASP A 45 -2.66 3.92 1.38
N ALA A 46 -1.51 3.51 1.91
CA ALA A 46 -1.37 2.23 2.58
C ALA A 46 -2.21 2.17 3.89
N ALA A 47 -2.36 3.28 4.61
CA ALA A 47 -3.22 3.33 5.80
C ALA A 47 -4.72 3.29 5.45
N GLY A 48 -5.12 3.98 4.37
CA GLY A 48 -6.48 3.90 3.81
C GLY A 48 -6.83 2.52 3.28
N ALA A 49 -5.88 1.80 2.68
CA ALA A 49 -6.05 0.40 2.30
C ALA A 49 -6.35 -0.48 3.53
N LEU A 50 -5.61 -0.33 4.64
CA LEU A 50 -5.92 -1.07 5.87
C LEU A 50 -7.25 -0.65 6.52
N TRP A 51 -7.67 0.60 6.34
CA TRP A 51 -8.95 1.08 6.87
C TRP A 51 -10.15 0.41 6.18
N ILE A 52 -10.07 0.22 4.87
CA ILE A 52 -11.07 -0.54 4.11
C ILE A 52 -11.19 -1.96 4.69
N LEU A 53 -10.07 -2.66 4.90
CA LEU A 53 -10.07 -4.01 5.45
C LEU A 53 -10.70 -4.10 6.84
N VAL A 54 -10.33 -3.19 7.76
CA VAL A 54 -10.88 -3.19 9.12
C VAL A 54 -12.37 -2.83 9.13
N THR A 55 -12.80 -1.88 8.30
CA THR A 55 -14.24 -1.53 8.17
C THR A 55 -15.06 -2.62 7.47
N GLU A 56 -14.45 -3.45 6.62
CA GLU A 56 -15.07 -4.63 6.00
C GLU A 56 -14.99 -5.91 6.85
N GLY A 57 -14.36 -5.85 8.04
CA GLY A 57 -14.46 -6.87 9.09
C GLY A 57 -13.16 -7.58 9.47
N THR A 58 -12.00 -7.17 8.94
CA THR A 58 -10.69 -7.65 9.41
C THR A 58 -10.43 -7.18 10.85
N GLU A 59 -10.10 -8.09 11.78
CA GLU A 59 -9.76 -7.69 13.14
C GLU A 59 -8.39 -6.98 13.19
N LEU A 60 -8.27 -5.94 14.02
CA LEU A 60 -7.01 -5.19 14.17
C LEU A 60 -5.84 -6.07 14.67
N SER A 61 -6.15 -7.16 15.38
CA SER A 61 -5.24 -8.22 15.84
C SER A 61 -4.58 -8.99 14.71
N GLU A 62 -5.23 -9.12 13.55
CA GLU A 62 -4.65 -9.80 12.37
C GLU A 62 -3.52 -8.97 11.74
N LEU A 63 -3.46 -7.66 12.03
CA LEU A 63 -2.45 -6.73 11.49
C LEU A 63 -1.12 -6.73 12.28
N ASP A 64 -0.92 -7.67 13.20
CA ASP A 64 0.36 -7.88 13.88
C ASP A 64 1.40 -8.56 12.97
N ASP A 65 0.97 -9.36 11.99
CA ASP A 65 1.85 -10.01 10.99
C ASP A 65 2.20 -9.04 9.84
N GLU A 66 3.46 -8.60 9.80
CA GLU A 66 3.97 -7.68 8.78
C GLU A 66 3.87 -8.22 7.35
N GLN A 67 3.97 -9.53 7.14
CA GLN A 67 3.85 -10.14 5.80
C GLN A 67 2.38 -10.18 5.35
N PHE A 68 1.46 -10.51 6.26
CA PHE A 68 0.02 -10.42 6.00
C PHE A 68 -0.38 -8.97 5.67
N VAL A 69 -0.04 -8.02 6.54
CA VAL A 69 -0.28 -6.58 6.31
C VAL A 69 0.27 -6.13 4.95
N HIS A 70 1.51 -6.51 4.61
CA HIS A 70 2.10 -6.13 3.34
C HIS A 70 1.31 -6.67 2.14
N THR A 71 0.87 -7.93 2.22
CA THR A 71 0.10 -8.59 1.16
C THR A 71 -1.25 -7.91 1.00
N MET A 72 -1.96 -7.70 2.11
CA MET A 72 -3.30 -7.12 2.13
C MET A 72 -3.33 -5.65 1.68
N VAL A 73 -2.30 -4.84 2.00
CA VAL A 73 -2.16 -3.48 1.46
C VAL A 73 -2.05 -3.51 -0.07
N LEU A 74 -1.20 -4.38 -0.62
CA LEU A 74 -1.05 -4.49 -2.08
C LEU A 74 -2.35 -4.97 -2.74
N GLU A 75 -2.96 -6.03 -2.23
CA GLU A 75 -4.21 -6.57 -2.79
C GLU A 75 -5.34 -5.53 -2.76
N THR A 76 -5.52 -4.82 -1.65
CA THR A 76 -6.56 -3.78 -1.52
C THR A 76 -6.32 -2.59 -2.46
N LEU A 77 -5.07 -2.13 -2.59
CA LEU A 77 -4.71 -1.06 -3.54
C LEU A 77 -5.03 -1.45 -5.00
N PHE A 78 -4.87 -2.72 -5.36
CA PHE A 78 -5.19 -3.23 -6.70
C PHE A 78 -6.68 -3.54 -6.91
N ALA A 79 -7.39 -4.00 -5.87
CA ALA A 79 -8.80 -4.38 -5.96
C ALA A 79 -9.74 -3.16 -5.93
N GLU A 80 -9.53 -2.27 -4.97
CA GLU A 80 -10.45 -1.15 -4.68
C GLU A 80 -10.15 0.09 -5.53
N GLY A 81 -8.90 0.25 -5.95
CA GLY A 81 -8.42 1.35 -6.77
C GLY A 81 -8.35 2.70 -6.03
N GLY A 82 -7.64 3.66 -6.65
CA GLY A 82 -7.26 4.91 -5.99
C GLY A 82 -8.42 5.77 -5.46
N ASN A 83 -9.61 5.73 -6.08
CA ASN A 83 -10.75 6.52 -5.63
C ASN A 83 -11.31 6.04 -4.28
N ARG A 84 -11.39 4.72 -4.07
CA ARG A 84 -11.93 4.16 -2.82
C ARG A 84 -10.91 4.27 -1.68
N VAL A 85 -9.62 4.13 -2.00
CA VAL A 85 -8.51 4.43 -1.09
C VAL A 85 -8.48 5.92 -0.71
N ALA A 86 -8.74 6.83 -1.63
CA ALA A 86 -8.85 8.26 -1.34
C ALA A 86 -10.05 8.60 -0.43
N ALA A 87 -11.21 7.97 -0.66
CA ALA A 87 -12.38 8.13 0.21
C ALA A 87 -12.13 7.57 1.62
N ALA A 88 -11.50 6.40 1.73
CA ALA A 88 -11.08 5.82 3.00
C ALA A 88 -10.11 6.74 3.77
N ARG A 89 -9.17 7.38 3.07
CA ARG A 89 -8.28 8.40 3.66
C ARG A 89 -9.04 9.64 4.14
N GLU A 90 -10.04 10.10 3.39
CA GLU A 90 -10.89 11.24 3.79
C GLU A 90 -11.68 10.88 5.07
N GLU A 91 -12.35 9.73 5.08
CA GLU A 91 -13.04 9.18 6.26
C GLU A 91 -12.10 9.05 7.47
N MET A 92 -10.88 8.50 7.30
CA MET A 92 -9.85 8.42 8.35
C MET A 92 -9.38 9.78 8.91
N ASN A 93 -9.60 10.87 8.18
CA ASN A 93 -9.25 12.24 8.60
C ASN A 93 -10.44 12.98 9.24
N GLU A 94 -11.67 12.57 8.94
CA GLU A 94 -12.91 13.14 9.50
C GLU A 94 -13.29 12.54 10.87
N GLN A 95 -12.64 11.46 11.32
CA GLN A 95 -12.94 10.81 12.59
C GLN A 95 -12.77 11.76 13.80
N GLU A 96 -13.81 11.83 14.65
CA GLU A 96 -13.83 12.71 15.82
C GLU A 96 -12.75 12.30 16.85
N PRO A 97 -11.90 13.23 17.34
CA PRO A 97 -10.84 12.89 18.29
C PRO A 97 -11.36 12.24 19.59
N GLY A 98 -10.81 11.07 19.91
CA GLY A 98 -11.18 10.29 21.11
C GLY A 98 -12.23 9.21 20.88
N THR A 99 -12.74 9.06 19.64
CA THR A 99 -13.55 7.89 19.25
C THR A 99 -12.68 6.64 19.04
N PHE A 100 -13.33 5.46 19.03
CA PHE A 100 -12.67 4.20 18.71
C PHE A 100 -12.12 4.19 17.28
N GLU A 101 -12.83 4.84 16.38
CA GLU A 101 -12.52 5.03 14.97
C GLU A 101 -11.27 5.89 14.79
N ALA A 102 -11.16 7.01 15.52
CA ALA A 102 -9.95 7.84 15.52
C ALA A 102 -8.74 7.11 16.11
N HIS A 103 -8.93 6.29 17.16
CA HIS A 103 -7.88 5.43 17.70
C HIS A 103 -7.44 4.35 16.68
N THR A 104 -8.39 3.73 15.98
CA THR A 104 -8.12 2.75 14.91
C THR A 104 -7.35 3.40 13.76
N ALA A 105 -7.80 4.55 13.26
CA ALA A 105 -7.11 5.29 12.21
C ALA A 105 -5.69 5.73 12.61
N HIS A 106 -5.42 5.96 13.90
CA HIS A 106 -4.07 6.21 14.40
C HIS A 106 -3.20 4.94 14.48
N ALA A 107 -3.80 3.81 14.88
CA ALA A 107 -3.12 2.51 14.92
C ALA A 107 -2.68 2.07 13.51
N LEU A 108 -3.55 2.20 12.51
CA LEU A 108 -3.24 1.87 11.11
C LEU A 108 -2.08 2.70 10.55
N ARG A 109 -2.10 4.03 10.76
CA ARG A 109 -0.97 4.90 10.39
C ARG A 109 0.33 4.49 11.09
N SER A 110 0.26 4.03 12.34
CA SER A 110 1.42 3.54 13.09
C SER A 110 1.97 2.21 12.56
N ILE A 111 1.11 1.28 12.16
CA ILE A 111 1.48 0.01 11.50
C ILE A 111 2.19 0.30 10.17
N VAL A 112 1.61 1.17 9.35
CA VAL A 112 2.16 1.54 8.04
C VAL A 112 3.48 2.32 8.16
N ALA A 113 3.59 3.24 9.12
CA ALA A 113 4.82 3.95 9.39
C ALA A 113 5.95 3.03 9.89
N ARG A 114 5.64 1.94 10.61
CA ARG A 114 6.59 0.89 10.98
C ARG A 114 7.04 0.07 9.76
N LEU A 115 6.12 -0.33 8.91
CA LEU A 115 6.36 -1.27 7.81
C LEU A 115 7.01 -0.63 6.57
N TYR A 116 6.59 0.60 6.24
CA TYR A 116 7.00 1.31 5.01
C TYR A 116 7.69 2.65 5.25
N GLY A 117 7.61 3.19 6.47
CA GLY A 117 8.23 4.47 6.79
C GLY A 117 9.76 4.38 6.79
N THR A 118 10.41 5.34 6.14
CA THR A 118 11.88 5.47 6.15
C THR A 118 12.38 6.06 7.47
N GLY A 119 12.11 5.36 8.58
CA GLY A 119 12.84 5.57 9.83
C GLY A 119 14.29 5.09 9.70
N PRO A 120 15.24 5.60 10.49
CA PRO A 120 16.64 5.20 10.39
C PRO A 120 16.79 3.72 10.76
N GLN A 121 17.03 2.88 9.74
CA GLN A 121 17.42 1.49 9.94
C GLN A 121 18.72 1.46 10.78
N ASN A 122 18.70 0.69 11.86
CA ASN A 122 19.81 0.48 12.79
C ASN A 122 20.34 1.73 13.55
N THR A 123 19.55 2.23 14.50
CA THR A 123 20.13 2.64 15.79
C THR A 123 19.49 1.82 16.90
N PRO A 124 20.24 0.98 17.65
CA PRO A 124 19.67 0.27 18.79
C PRO A 124 19.17 1.29 19.82
N ARG A 125 17.96 1.07 20.36
CA ARG A 125 17.43 1.88 21.47
C ARG A 125 18.36 1.73 22.68
N GLN A 126 19.32 2.64 22.81
CA GLN A 126 20.03 2.81 24.08
C GLN A 126 19.03 3.34 25.08
N CYS A 127 18.59 2.48 26.01
CA CYS A 127 17.95 2.91 27.25
C CYS A 127 18.92 3.86 27.97
N ARG A 128 18.69 5.16 27.80
CA ARG A 128 19.48 6.19 28.45
C ARG A 128 19.01 6.35 29.89
N THR A 129 19.41 5.41 30.74
CA THR A 129 19.44 5.58 32.21
C THR A 129 20.48 6.64 32.57
N GLY A 130 20.14 7.91 32.28
CA GLY A 130 20.84 9.09 32.76
C GLY A 130 20.17 9.58 34.03
N GLY A 131 20.89 9.57 35.15
CA GLY A 131 20.31 9.78 36.47
C GLY A 131 19.77 11.19 36.72
N LEU A 132 18.83 11.27 37.66
CA LEU A 132 18.48 12.51 38.36
C LEU A 132 19.71 13.02 39.13
N GLU A 133 20.36 14.06 38.64
CA GLU A 133 21.31 14.83 39.42
C GLU A 133 20.62 16.10 39.94
N VAL A 134 20.22 16.05 41.21
CA VAL A 134 19.58 17.17 41.92
C VAL A 134 20.67 18.09 42.45
N ALA A 135 20.91 19.21 41.77
CA ALA A 135 21.74 20.29 42.28
C ALA A 135 20.94 21.18 43.25
N ARG A 136 21.54 21.46 44.42
CA ARG A 136 21.08 22.44 45.42
C ARG A 136 21.73 23.80 45.14
#